data_AF-A0A659R7E8-F1
#
_entry.id   AF-A0A659R7E8-F1
#
_cell.length_a   1.000
_cell.length_b   1.000
_cell.length_c   1.000
_cell.angle_alpha   90.00
_cell.angle_beta   90.00
_cell.angle_gamma   90.00
#
_symmetry.space_group_name_H-M   'P 1'
#
loop_
_entity.id
_entity.type
_entity.pdbx_description
1 polymer ?
#
loop_
_entity_poly.entity_id
_entity_poly.type
_entity_poly.pdbx_seq_one_letter_code
_entity_poly.pdbx_strand_id
1 'polypeptide(L)'
;ATAYFGLTARVRNGDPTNDHSYGRHKDGMQEIGTFHGGDLRGLTSQLDYLQQLGVNALWISSPFEQIHGWVGGGTKGDFPHYAYHGYYTLDSPPLDAR
;
A
#
# COMPACT_ATOMS: atom_id res chain seq x y z
N ALA A 1 1.24 -24.53 -4.34
CA ALA A 1 0.33 -23.41 -4.06
C ALA A 1 0.35 -22.47 -5.26
N THR A 2 -0.79 -21.87 -5.60
CA THR A 2 -0.90 -20.79 -6.58
C THR A 2 -0.96 -19.49 -5.78
N ALA A 3 0.15 -18.77 -5.73
CA ALA A 3 0.28 -17.55 -4.96
C ALA A 3 -0.03 -16.31 -5.82
N TYR A 4 -0.74 -15.35 -5.24
CA TYR A 4 -0.93 -14.02 -5.81
C TYR A 4 -0.13 -13.01 -4.98
N PHE A 5 0.83 -12.35 -5.61
CA PHE A 5 1.55 -11.24 -5.00
C PHE A 5 0.82 -9.92 -5.28
N GLY A 6 0.36 -9.26 -4.22
CA GLY A 6 -0.35 -7.99 -4.29
C GLY A 6 0.39 -6.90 -3.51
N LEU A 7 0.88 -5.88 -4.21
CA LEU A 7 1.33 -4.65 -3.56
C LEU A 7 0.10 -3.91 -3.05
N THR A 8 -0.20 -3.98 -1.75
CA THR A 8 -1.51 -3.63 -1.17
C THR A 8 -1.99 -2.26 -1.64
N ALA A 9 -1.12 -1.24 -1.62
CA ALA A 9 -1.38 0.13 -2.06
C ALA A 9 -1.81 0.29 -3.54
N ARG A 10 -1.73 -0.78 -4.34
CA ARG A 10 -2.00 -0.81 -5.79
C ARG A 10 -3.07 -1.83 -6.20
N VAL A 11 -3.64 -2.62 -5.27
CA VAL A 11 -4.62 -3.65 -5.63
C VAL A 11 -5.99 -3.04 -5.89
N ARG A 12 -6.65 -2.53 -4.84
CA ARG A 12 -7.98 -1.90 -4.94
C ARG A 12 -8.22 -1.00 -3.74
N ASN A 13 -8.74 0.21 -3.98
CA ASN A 13 -9.18 1.13 -2.93
C ASN A 13 -10.59 0.72 -2.46
N GLY A 14 -10.69 0.25 -1.23
CA GLY A 14 -11.93 -0.14 -0.59
C GLY A 14 -12.42 0.86 0.46
N ASP A 15 -11.55 1.72 0.99
CA ASP A 15 -11.86 2.73 1.99
C ASP A 15 -11.18 4.08 1.72
N PRO A 16 -11.79 4.96 0.91
CA PRO A 16 -11.22 6.27 0.62
C PRO A 16 -11.03 7.18 1.85
N THR A 17 -11.65 6.85 2.99
CA THR A 17 -11.55 7.68 4.20
C THR A 17 -10.16 7.62 4.84
N ASN A 18 -9.35 6.62 4.50
CA ASN A 18 -8.00 6.43 5.03
C ASN A 18 -6.87 6.84 4.06
N ASP A 19 -7.22 7.39 2.88
CA ASP A 19 -6.27 7.74 1.82
C ASP A 19 -5.24 8.79 2.22
N HIS A 20 -5.59 9.60 3.22
CA HIS A 20 -4.78 10.69 3.77
C HIS A 20 -4.26 10.39 5.18
N SER A 21 -4.18 9.11 5.56
CA SER A 21 -3.58 8.68 6.83
C SER A 21 -2.27 9.41 7.09
N TYR A 22 -2.10 9.91 8.32
CA TYR A 22 -0.93 10.64 8.77
C TYR A 22 -0.57 11.90 7.95
N GLY A 23 -1.51 12.47 7.19
CA GLY A 23 -1.28 13.65 6.34
C GLY A 23 -0.56 13.34 5.02
N ARG A 24 -0.43 12.06 4.67
CA ARG A 24 0.13 11.63 3.38
C ARG A 24 -0.80 12.08 2.24
N HIS A 25 -0.22 12.52 1.14
CA HIS A 25 -0.98 13.05 0.02
C HIS A 25 -0.25 12.84 -1.30
N LYS A 26 -1.01 13.05 -2.38
CA LYS A 26 -0.54 13.08 -3.75
C LYS A 26 0.42 14.24 -3.96
N ASP A 27 1.49 14.01 -4.72
CA ASP A 27 2.52 15.03 -5.01
C ASP A 27 2.10 16.04 -6.09
N GLY A 28 0.96 15.82 -6.75
CA GLY A 28 0.43 16.65 -7.83
C GLY A 28 1.19 16.47 -9.15
N MET A 29 2.12 15.51 -9.22
CA MET A 29 3.03 15.30 -10.35
C MET A 29 2.79 13.91 -10.95
N GLN A 30 3.82 13.06 -11.00
CA GLN A 30 3.73 11.73 -11.56
C GLN A 30 3.29 10.67 -10.53
N GLU A 31 3.22 11.03 -9.24
CA GLU A 31 2.73 10.14 -8.18
C GLU A 31 3.51 8.83 -8.06
N ILE A 32 4.76 8.84 -8.51
CA ILE A 32 5.64 7.66 -8.60
C ILE A 32 5.96 7.10 -7.22
N GLY A 33 6.16 8.00 -6.25
CA GLY A 33 6.47 7.67 -4.86
C GLY A 33 5.27 7.69 -3.93
N THR A 34 4.04 7.84 -4.45
CA THR A 34 2.86 8.03 -3.61
C THR A 34 1.99 6.78 -3.50
N PHE A 35 1.12 6.88 -2.52
CA PHE A 35 0.07 5.97 -2.13
C PHE A 35 -1.12 6.08 -3.12
N HIS A 36 -1.63 4.97 -3.69
CA HIS A 36 -2.64 5.00 -4.77
C HIS A 36 -4.04 4.51 -4.36
N GLY A 37 -4.25 4.33 -3.06
CA GLY A 37 -5.58 4.02 -2.52
C GLY A 37 -5.77 2.57 -2.15
N GLY A 38 -4.93 1.66 -2.64
CA GLY A 38 -5.10 0.26 -2.29
C GLY A 38 -4.97 0.00 -0.79
N ASP A 39 -5.89 -0.81 -0.26
CA ASP A 39 -6.01 -1.11 1.17
C ASP A 39 -6.48 -2.56 1.41
N LEU A 40 -6.50 -3.00 2.67
CA LEU A 40 -6.91 -4.35 3.03
C LEU A 40 -8.41 -4.60 2.76
N ARG A 41 -9.28 -3.60 2.90
CA ARG A 41 -10.72 -3.72 2.60
C ARG A 41 -10.95 -3.97 1.10
N GLY A 42 -10.23 -3.25 0.26
CA GLY A 42 -10.24 -3.39 -1.18
C GLY A 42 -9.67 -4.74 -1.61
N LEU A 43 -8.58 -5.20 -1.00
CA LEU A 43 -8.08 -6.56 -1.22
C LEU A 43 -9.12 -7.63 -0.81
N THR A 44 -9.76 -7.49 0.35
CA THR A 44 -10.82 -8.40 0.80
C THR A 44 -11.98 -8.46 -0.20
N SER A 45 -12.33 -7.33 -0.83
CA SER A 45 -13.37 -7.29 -1.87
C SER A 45 -12.99 -7.99 -3.18
N GLN A 46 -11.77 -8.50 -3.31
CA GLN A 46 -11.27 -9.24 -4.48
C GLN A 46 -11.11 -10.73 -4.22
N LEU A 47 -11.38 -11.22 -3.00
CA LEU A 47 -11.14 -12.63 -2.65
C LEU A 47 -11.92 -13.60 -3.53
N ASP A 48 -13.20 -13.32 -3.83
CA ASP A 48 -14.01 -14.17 -4.72
C ASP A 48 -13.42 -14.24 -6.13
N TYR A 49 -12.95 -13.11 -6.67
CA TYR A 49 -12.29 -13.06 -7.97
C TYR A 49 -10.98 -13.85 -7.96
N LEU A 50 -10.14 -13.67 -6.94
CA LEU A 50 -8.87 -14.38 -6.80
C LEU A 50 -9.07 -15.89 -6.63
N GLN A 51 -10.10 -16.29 -5.89
CA GLN A 51 -10.47 -17.70 -5.74
C GLN A 51 -10.95 -18.30 -7.06
N GLN A 52 -11.78 -17.58 -7.84
CA GLN A 52 -12.21 -18.01 -9.19
C GLN A 52 -11.03 -18.12 -10.16
N LEU A 53 -9.99 -17.29 -9.99
CA LEU A 53 -8.74 -17.38 -10.74
C LEU A 53 -7.88 -18.59 -10.34
N GLY A 54 -8.22 -19.30 -9.25
CA GLY A 54 -7.50 -20.46 -8.75
C GLY A 54 -6.35 -20.13 -7.78
N VAL A 55 -6.30 -18.90 -7.26
CA VAL A 55 -5.36 -18.50 -6.22
C VAL A 55 -5.72 -19.17 -4.90
N ASN A 56 -4.73 -19.69 -4.18
CA ASN A 56 -4.92 -20.29 -2.85
C ASN A 56 -3.91 -19.80 -1.79
N ALA A 57 -3.08 -18.82 -2.13
CA ALA A 57 -2.22 -18.11 -1.19
C ALA A 57 -2.09 -16.64 -1.59
N LEU A 58 -2.17 -15.74 -0.62
CA LEU A 58 -1.90 -14.32 -0.82
C LEU A 58 -0.54 -13.97 -0.23
N TRP A 59 0.27 -13.26 -1.00
CA TRP A 59 1.47 -12.59 -0.53
C TRP A 59 1.26 -11.08 -0.71
N ILE A 60 1.23 -10.34 0.39
CA ILE A 60 0.94 -8.91 0.39
C ILE A 60 2.09 -8.08 0.94
N SER A 61 2.04 -6.76 0.74
CA SER A 61 2.91 -5.81 1.45
C SER A 61 2.78 -5.94 2.96
N SER A 62 3.84 -5.60 3.70
CA SER A 62 3.79 -5.59 5.17
C SER A 62 2.60 -4.76 5.66
N PRO A 63 1.76 -5.30 6.55
CA PRO A 63 0.58 -4.60 7.05
C PRO A 63 0.89 -3.71 8.27
N PHE A 64 2.12 -3.77 8.79
CA PHE A 64 2.52 -3.02 9.98
C PHE A 64 2.65 -1.53 9.71
N GLU A 65 2.54 -0.73 10.76
CA GLU A 65 2.65 0.72 10.70
C GLU A 65 3.94 1.16 10.02
N GLN A 66 3.80 1.96 8.97
CA GLN A 66 4.91 2.52 8.22
C GLN A 66 5.21 3.94 8.67
N ILE A 67 6.40 4.45 8.35
CA ILE A 67 6.75 5.85 8.60
C ILE A 67 5.63 6.78 8.10
N HIS A 68 5.34 7.80 8.89
CA HIS A 68 4.24 8.74 8.58
C HIS A 68 4.61 9.69 7.45
N GLY A 69 5.90 10.05 7.37
CA GLY A 69 6.46 10.90 6.32
C GLY A 69 6.96 10.14 5.09
N TRP A 70 7.97 10.72 4.45
CA TRP A 70 8.57 10.21 3.22
C TRP A 70 10.09 10.35 3.28
N VAL A 71 10.78 9.62 2.41
CA VAL A 71 12.22 9.78 2.14
C VAL A 71 12.42 10.33 0.73
N GLY A 72 13.60 10.89 0.43
CA GLY A 72 13.91 11.37 -0.92
C GLY A 72 14.00 10.21 -1.91
N GLY A 73 13.15 10.22 -2.95
CA GLY A 73 13.19 9.29 -4.07
C GLY A 73 14.07 9.77 -5.22
N GLY A 74 14.34 8.91 -6.20
CA GLY A 74 15.16 9.27 -7.37
C GLY A 74 16.66 9.30 -7.06
N THR A 75 17.44 9.95 -7.92
CA THR A 75 18.91 9.98 -7.78
C THR A 75 19.40 11.07 -6.84
N LYS A 76 18.60 12.12 -6.62
CA LYS A 76 18.97 13.28 -5.80
C LYS A 76 17.91 13.68 -4.76
N GLY A 77 16.94 12.81 -4.46
CA GLY A 77 15.77 13.18 -3.64
C GLY A 77 14.76 14.00 -4.43
N ASP A 78 14.56 13.63 -5.70
CA ASP A 78 13.80 14.35 -6.72
C ASP A 78 12.29 14.41 -6.41
N PHE A 79 11.78 13.51 -5.56
CA PHE A 79 10.36 13.45 -5.18
C PHE A 79 10.16 12.79 -3.79
N PRO A 80 9.01 13.04 -3.13
CA PRO A 80 8.61 12.32 -1.92
C PRO A 80 8.37 10.83 -2.20
N HIS A 81 9.16 9.94 -1.58
CA HIS A 81 8.97 8.50 -1.63
C HIS A 81 8.36 8.02 -0.32
N TYR A 82 7.05 7.79 -0.36
CA TYR A 82 6.28 7.25 0.76
C TYR A 82 6.42 5.73 0.86
N ALA A 83 6.08 5.20 2.03
CA ALA A 83 6.14 3.77 2.34
C ALA A 83 5.03 2.92 1.70
N TYR A 84 4.53 3.28 0.51
CA TYR A 84 3.44 2.56 -0.17
C TYR A 84 3.73 1.09 -0.45
N HIS A 85 5.02 0.75 -0.47
CA HIS A 85 5.49 -0.60 -0.70
C HIS A 85 5.47 -1.48 0.56
N GLY A 86 5.38 -0.90 1.76
CA GLY A 86 5.37 -1.62 3.04
C GLY A 86 6.76 -2.07 3.52
N TYR A 87 7.82 -1.30 3.24
CA TYR A 87 9.20 -1.65 3.64
C TYR A 87 9.90 -0.60 4.51
N TYR A 88 9.18 0.44 4.95
CA TYR A 88 9.68 1.45 5.87
C TYR A 88 8.87 1.40 7.16
N THR A 89 8.98 0.28 7.88
CA THR A 89 8.25 0.04 9.13
C THR A 89 8.69 1.04 10.19
N LEU A 90 7.70 1.64 10.86
CA LEU A 90 7.88 2.50 12.03
C LEU A 90 7.71 1.70 13.32
N ASP A 91 6.60 0.95 13.43
CA ASP A 91 6.26 0.17 14.63
C ASP A 91 5.60 -1.18 14.27
N SER A 92 5.69 -2.14 15.19
CA SER A 92 5.02 -3.44 15.15
C SER A 92 4.74 -3.88 16.59
N PRO A 93 3.51 -4.33 16.93
CA PRO A 93 2.49 -4.89 16.05
C PRO A 93 1.39 -3.97 15.46
N PRO A 94 1.33 -2.63 15.68
CA PRO A 94 0.27 -1.81 15.07
C PRO A 94 0.19 -1.97 13.55
N LEU A 95 -1.03 -1.93 13.01
CA LEU A 95 -1.26 -1.89 11.57
C LEU A 95 -1.07 -0.47 11.04
N ASP A 96 -0.68 -0.33 9.79
CA ASP A 96 -0.75 0.99 9.13
C ASP A 96 -2.22 1.44 9.11
N ALA A 97 -2.47 2.74 9.31
CA ALA A 97 -3.83 3.28 9.38
C ALA A 97 -4.59 3.23 8.04
N ARG A 98 -3.96 2.71 6.98
CA ARG A 98 -4.55 2.53 5.65
C ARG A 98 -5.02 1.10 5.40
#